data_AF-A0A968Y6A7-F1
#
_entry.id   AF-A0A968Y6A7-F1
#
_cell.length_a   1.000
_cell.length_b   1.000
_cell.length_c   1.000
_cell.angle_alpha   90.00
_cell.angle_beta   90.00
_cell.angle_gamma   90.00
#
_symmetry.space_group_name_H-M   'P 1'
#
loop_
_entity.id
_entity.type
_entity.pdbx_description
1 polymer ?
#
loop_
_entity_poly.entity_id
_entity_poly.type
_entity_poly.pdbx_seq_one_letter_code
_entity_poly.pdbx_strand_id
1 'polypeptide(L)'
;MEQIRFLTPEQQQEVLDFAAFLRQRSAGVSKKKRIPGLHKENAYWMADDFDVPLPDEFWLGDIRLFRSFTACLLTKSIDSDKVL
;
A
#
# COMPACT_ATOMS: atom_id res chain seq x y z
N MET A 1 -34.29 -3.07 -5.38
CA MET A 1 -34.18 -2.02 -6.43
C MET A 1 -35.25 -0.93 -6.32
N GLU A 2 -36.35 -1.11 -5.57
CA GLU A 2 -37.45 -0.12 -5.58
C GLU A 2 -37.29 1.08 -4.64
N GLN A 3 -36.36 1.04 -3.69
CA GLN A 3 -36.18 2.10 -2.69
C GLN A 3 -35.76 3.45 -3.29
N ILE A 4 -35.10 3.45 -4.46
CA ILE A 4 -34.66 4.68 -5.16
C ILE A 4 -35.85 5.43 -5.79
N ARG A 5 -36.94 4.73 -6.12
CA ARG A 5 -38.11 5.32 -6.79
C ARG A 5 -38.95 6.22 -5.89
N PHE A 6 -38.79 6.11 -4.57
CA PHE A 6 -39.52 6.90 -3.57
C PHE A 6 -38.77 8.18 -3.13
N LEU A 7 -37.55 8.39 -3.66
CA LEU A 7 -36.74 9.57 -3.36
C LEU A 7 -37.19 10.77 -4.20
N THR A 8 -36.93 11.96 -3.67
CA THR A 8 -37.06 13.21 -4.44
C THR A 8 -36.10 13.18 -5.64
N PRO A 9 -36.42 13.87 -6.75
CA PRO A 9 -35.57 13.88 -7.94
C PRO A 9 -34.15 14.38 -7.65
N GLU A 10 -34.00 15.29 -6.68
CA GLU A 10 -32.71 15.80 -6.22
C GLU A 10 -31.86 14.69 -5.56
N GLN A 11 -32.48 13.88 -4.70
CA GLN A 11 -31.80 12.75 -4.05
C GLN A 11 -31.44 11.64 -5.05
N GLN A 12 -32.24 11.45 -6.10
CA GLN A 12 -31.90 10.53 -7.17
C GLN A 12 -30.65 10.98 -7.93
N GLN A 13 -30.53 12.29 -8.17
CA GLN A 13 -29.34 12.87 -8.80
C GLN A 13 -28.10 12.65 -7.92
N GLU A 14 -28.21 12.84 -6.61
CA GLU A 14 -27.10 12.59 -5.68
C GLU A 14 -26.61 11.13 -5.73
N VAL A 15 -27.53 10.16 -5.78
CA VAL A 15 -27.18 8.73 -5.91
C VAL A 15 -26.47 8.46 -7.24
N LEU A 16 -26.90 9.09 -8.33
CA LEU A 16 -26.26 8.97 -9.64
C LEU A 16 -24.84 9.56 -9.64
N ASP A 17 -24.67 10.73 -9.04
CA ASP A 17 -23.38 11.41 -8.92
C ASP A 17 -22.42 10.59 -8.06
N PHE A 18 -22.91 10.03 -6.94
CA PHE A 18 -22.12 9.13 -6.11
C PHE A 18 -21.74 7.84 -6.84
N ALA A 19 -22.65 7.27 -7.64
CA ALA A 19 -22.33 6.11 -8.46
C ALA A 19 -21.27 6.42 -9.51
N ALA A 20 -21.29 7.61 -10.13
CA ALA A 20 -20.25 8.08 -11.04
C ALA A 20 -18.90 8.22 -10.32
N PHE A 21 -18.89 8.82 -9.13
CA PHE A 21 -17.71 8.95 -8.27
C PHE A 21 -17.08 7.59 -7.94
N LEU A 22 -17.88 6.59 -7.57
CA LEU A 22 -17.36 5.25 -7.25
C LEU A 22 -16.70 4.58 -8.47
N ARG A 23 -17.29 4.73 -9.66
CA ARG A 23 -16.70 4.20 -10.90
C ARG A 23 -15.33 4.83 -11.16
N GLN A 24 -15.23 6.16 -11.06
CA GLN A 24 -13.97 6.88 -11.22
C GLN A 24 -12.90 6.42 -10.21
N ARG A 25 -13.26 6.30 -8.93
CA ARG A 25 -12.34 5.84 -7.88
C ARG A 25 -11.90 4.39 -8.07
N SER A 26 -12.79 3.52 -8.55
CA SER A 26 -12.48 2.10 -8.74
C SER A 26 -11.60 1.80 -9.95
N ALA A 27 -11.54 2.70 -10.94
CA ALA A 27 -10.78 2.51 -12.17
C ALA A 27 -9.25 2.48 -11.97
N GLY A 28 -8.74 3.03 -10.86
CA GLY A 28 -7.30 3.06 -10.54
C GLY A 28 -6.80 1.92 -9.64
N VAL A 29 -7.70 1.13 -9.05
CA VAL A 29 -7.28 0.05 -8.16
C VAL A 29 -7.01 -1.19 -9.00
N SER A 30 -5.76 -1.36 -9.43
CA SER A 30 -5.33 -2.63 -10.01
C SER A 30 -5.71 -3.74 -9.01
N LYS A 31 -6.59 -4.65 -9.41
CA LYS A 31 -7.01 -5.82 -8.60
C LYS A 31 -5.87 -6.85 -8.58
N LYS A 32 -4.65 -6.42 -8.24
CA LYS A 32 -3.54 -7.35 -8.01
C LYS A 32 -4.00 -8.26 -6.87
N LYS A 33 -4.36 -9.48 -7.24
CA LYS A 33 -4.80 -10.51 -6.32
C LYS A 33 -3.65 -10.74 -5.35
N ARG A 34 -3.92 -10.59 -4.05
CA ARG A 34 -2.93 -10.91 -3.01
C ARG A 34 -2.54 -12.38 -3.21
N ILE A 35 -1.24 -12.65 -3.36
CA ILE A 35 -0.71 -14.00 -3.51
C ILE A 35 -0.44 -14.51 -2.08
N PRO A 36 -1.25 -15.44 -1.55
CA PRO A 36 -1.02 -15.95 -0.21
C PRO A 36 0.31 -16.71 -0.19
N GLY A 37 1.21 -16.33 0.72
CA GLY A 37 2.47 -17.03 0.90
C GLY A 37 3.56 -16.74 -0.12
N LEU A 38 3.55 -15.57 -0.77
CA LEU A 38 4.58 -15.15 -1.73
C LEU A 38 6.01 -15.21 -1.16
N HIS A 39 6.17 -15.14 0.17
CA HIS A 39 7.46 -15.15 0.85
C HIS A 39 7.60 -16.31 1.87
N LYS A 40 6.88 -17.42 1.67
CA LYS A 40 6.95 -18.58 2.58
C LYS A 40 8.33 -19.23 2.63
N GLU A 41 9.02 -19.26 1.49
CA GLU A 41 10.34 -19.91 1.34
C GLU A 41 11.50 -19.02 1.80
N ASN A 42 11.26 -17.72 2.02
CA ASN A 42 12.30 -16.78 2.41
C ASN A 42 12.29 -16.64 3.93
N ALA A 43 13.44 -16.83 4.58
CA ALA A 43 13.61 -16.46 5.97
C ALA A 43 13.41 -14.95 6.12
N TYR A 44 12.53 -14.54 7.03
CA TYR A 44 12.39 -13.15 7.41
C TYR A 44 13.67 -12.72 8.12
N TRP A 45 14.34 -11.71 7.58
CA TRP A 45 15.40 -11.04 8.32
C TRP A 45 14.76 -9.92 9.13
N MET A 46 14.89 -10.03 10.44
CA MET A 46 14.48 -9.01 11.40
C MET A 46 15.73 -8.63 12.18
N ALA A 47 15.96 -7.32 12.36
CA ALA A 47 17.06 -6.86 13.19
C ALA A 47 16.79 -7.23 14.66
N ASP A 48 17.86 -7.50 15.41
CA ASP A 48 17.77 -7.90 16.83
C ASP A 48 17.14 -6.81 17.72
N ASP A 49 17.13 -5.56 17.25
CA ASP A 49 16.60 -4.38 17.93
C ASP A 49 15.18 -3.97 17.47
N PHE A 50 14.49 -4.80 16.68
CA PHE A 50 13.17 -4.45 16.14
C PHE A 50 12.12 -4.14 17.24
N ASP A 51 12.16 -4.88 18.34
CA ASP A 51 11.24 -4.70 19.48
C ASP A 51 11.68 -3.58 20.44
N VAL A 52 12.85 -2.97 20.21
CA VAL A 52 13.35 -1.87 21.05
C VAL A 52 12.56 -0.60 20.73
N PRO A 53 12.13 0.18 21.75
CA PRO A 53 11.45 1.44 21.52
C PRO A 53 12.31 2.37 20.65
N LEU A 54 11.67 2.98 19.65
CA LEU A 54 12.34 3.97 18.82
C LEU A 54 12.78 5.16 19.68
N PRO A 55 14.00 5.68 19.47
CA PRO A 55 14.52 6.80 20.24
C PRO A 55 13.72 8.09 19.96
N ASP A 56 13.67 9.00 20.92
CA ASP A 56 12.84 10.22 20.85
C ASP A 56 13.20 11.09 19.63
N GLU A 57 14.46 11.08 19.20
CA GLU A 57 14.96 11.78 18.00
C GLU A 57 14.25 11.33 16.72
N PHE A 58 13.78 10.08 16.65
CA PHE A 58 12.98 9.56 15.53
C PHE A 58 11.64 10.30 15.43
N TRP A 59 11.00 10.56 16.56
CA TRP A 59 9.70 11.24 16.63
C TRP A 59 9.83 12.75 16.46
N LEU A 60 10.95 13.32 16.92
CA LEU A 60 11.22 14.77 16.89
C LEU A 60 11.81 15.25 15.55
N GLY A 61 12.07 14.35 14.61
CA GLY A 61 12.51 14.72 13.25
C GLY A 61 13.92 15.28 13.20
N ASP A 62 14.80 14.94 14.16
CA ASP A 62 16.20 15.32 14.13
C ASP A 62 16.93 14.47 13.07
N ILE A 63 17.00 14.99 11.83
CA ILE A 63 17.37 14.28 10.60
C ILE A 63 18.87 13.91 10.50
N ARG A 64 19.57 13.68 11.62
CA ARG A 64 21.00 13.32 11.59
C ARG A 64 21.28 11.82 11.52
N LEU A 65 20.26 10.96 11.71
CA LEU A 65 20.40 9.49 11.65
C LEU A 65 19.72 8.83 10.43
N PHE A 66 18.88 9.56 9.68
CA PHE A 66 18.12 8.98 8.55
C PHE A 66 18.95 8.61 7.31
N ARG A 67 20.25 8.93 7.28
CA ARG A 67 21.12 8.64 6.11
C ARG A 67 21.64 7.20 6.06
N SER A 68 21.46 6.40 7.11
CA SER A 68 21.95 5.01 7.12
C SER A 68 20.95 3.97 6.59
N PHE A 69 19.65 4.29 6.50
CA PHE A 69 18.65 3.34 5.99
C PHE A 69 18.58 3.27 4.45
N THR A 70 19.05 4.30 3.73
CA THR A 70 18.97 4.35 2.26
C THR A 70 20.01 3.47 1.54
N ALA A 71 20.97 2.88 2.26
CA ALA A 71 22.05 2.10 1.65
C ALA A 71 21.74 0.59 1.50
N CYS A 72 20.74 0.05 2.22
CA CYS A 72 20.50 -1.41 2.20
C CYS A 72 19.63 -1.88 1.02
N LEU A 73 18.85 -1.00 0.39
CA LEU A 73 17.87 -1.38 -0.65
C LEU A 73 18.43 -1.40 -2.09
N LEU A 74 19.70 -1.06 -2.31
CA LEU A 74 20.24 -0.84 -3.67
C LEU A 74 21.36 -1.82 -4.12
N THR A 75 21.53 -2.99 -3.50
CA THR A 75 22.62 -3.92 -3.88
C THR A 75 22.18 -5.33 -4.30
N LYS A 76 20.90 -5.59 -4.56
CA LYS A 76 20.48 -6.85 -5.20
C LYS A 76 19.69 -6.63 -6.49
N SER A 77 20.32 -5.93 -7.42
CA SER A 77 20.15 -6.21 -8.85
C SER A 77 21.17 -7.29 -9.20
N ILE A 78 20.78 -8.56 -9.13
CA ILE A 78 21.59 -9.66 -9.64
C ILE A 78 20.85 -10.20 -10.85
N ASP A 79 21.51 -10.06 -11.99
CA ASP A 79 21.16 -10.59 -13.29
C ASP A 79 20.58 -12.00 -13.23
N SER A 80 19.50 -12.20 -13.96
CA SER A 80 19.02 -13.53 -14.35
C SER A 80 18.77 -13.54 -15.85
N ASP A 81 19.85 -13.34 -16.59
CA ASP A 81 19.97 -13.83 -17.96
C ASP A 81 21.16 -14.79 -18.02
N LYS A 82 20.89 -15.99 -18.55
CA LYS A 82 21.76 -17.15 -18.77
C LYS A 82 21.85 -18.15 -17.61
N VAL A 83 21.12 -19.27 -17.73
CA VAL A 83 21.69 -20.62 -17.93
C VAL A 83 20.68 -21.42 -18.77
N LEU A 84 21.22 -22.23 -19.68
CA LEU A 84 20.56 -23.08 -20.69
C LEU A 84 19.32 -23.85 -20.22
#